data_AF-A0AAV2HW31-F1
#
_entry.id   AF-A0AAV2HW31-F1
#
_cell.length_a   1.000
_cell.length_b   1.000
_cell.length_c   1.000
_cell.angle_alpha   90.00
_cell.angle_beta   90.00
_cell.angle_gamma   90.00
#
_symmetry.space_group_name_H-M   'P 1'
#
loop_
_entity.id
_entity.type
_entity.pdbx_description
1 polymer ?
#
loop_
_entity_poly.entity_id
_entity_poly.type
_entity_poly.pdbx_seq_one_letter_code
_entity_poly.pdbx_strand_id
1 'polypeptide(L)'
;LFVVKKNEWFPYTMENGDLQRVYRQFIENFCNEIDNGAQEDNDLPFRPYSSYLMPSELEGECLEWIRRYLSQHNCPEGLISQLTRAVFTNFDDSIKLSEYYVEVLDRGSNNKSNKDDNIDDDSSHSSSVDGDQIEQAGPPKLDAFKLLLHVVSHVHTTVQSWRSAPPAFTCNPTTLRVCSHAIKNTRRKME
;
A
#
# COMPACT_ATOMS: atom_id res chain seq x y z
N LEU A 1 10.40 37.46 8.89
CA LEU A 1 11.56 36.63 9.26
C LEU A 1 11.05 35.24 9.60
N PHE A 2 11.23 34.26 8.72
CA PHE A 2 10.97 32.85 9.02
C PHE A 2 12.32 32.18 9.29
N VAL A 3 12.53 31.76 10.54
CA VAL A 3 13.69 30.94 10.92
C VAL A 3 13.38 29.51 10.54
N VAL A 4 13.89 29.09 9.38
CA VAL A 4 13.95 27.68 9.00
C VAL A 4 14.97 27.02 9.95
N LYS A 5 14.48 26.20 10.89
CA LYS A 5 15.35 25.31 11.67
C LYS A 5 16.01 24.36 10.68
N LYS A 6 17.33 24.54 10.49
CA LYS A 6 18.18 23.63 9.73
C LYS A 6 18.08 22.25 10.35
N ASN A 7 17.69 21.28 9.53
CA ASN A 7 17.80 19.86 9.83
C ASN A 7 19.26 19.57 10.19
N GLU A 8 19.50 19.28 11.47
CA GLU A 8 20.75 18.72 11.95
C GLU A 8 20.86 17.32 11.34
N TRP A 9 21.72 17.20 10.34
CA TRP A 9 22.18 15.93 9.83
C TRP A 9 22.93 15.24 10.96
N PHE A 10 22.30 14.27 11.62
CA PHE A 10 22.99 13.39 12.57
C PHE A 10 23.90 12.44 11.80
N PRO A 11 25.24 12.52 11.91
CA PRO A 11 26.13 11.49 11.44
C PRO A 11 26.42 10.59 12.65
N TYR A 12 25.40 9.91 13.18
CA TYR A 12 25.62 8.89 14.19
C TYR A 12 25.60 7.54 13.49
N THR A 13 26.79 6.99 13.23
CA THR A 13 26.93 5.57 12.90
C THR A 13 26.53 4.80 14.15
N MET A 14 25.24 4.49 14.30
CA MET A 14 24.79 3.55 15.33
C MET A 14 25.50 2.22 15.09
N GLU A 15 26.18 1.70 16.11
CA GLU A 15 26.73 0.35 16.03
C GLU A 15 25.58 -0.66 15.85
N ASN A 16 25.86 -1.78 15.17
CA ASN A 16 24.84 -2.79 14.86
C ASN A 16 24.10 -3.31 16.12
N GLY A 17 24.74 -3.30 17.28
CA GLY A 17 24.13 -3.69 18.56
C GLY A 17 23.07 -2.71 19.06
N ASP A 18 23.24 -1.41 18.81
CA ASP A 18 22.29 -0.38 19.22
C ASP A 18 21.04 -0.41 18.34
N LEU A 19 21.20 -0.62 17.03
CA LEU A 19 20.08 -0.75 16.09
C LEU A 19 19.17 -1.92 16.44
N GLN A 20 19.72 -3.08 16.80
CA GLN A 20 18.92 -4.23 17.22
C GLN A 20 18.11 -3.95 18.50
N ARG A 21 18.67 -3.19 19.43
CA ARG A 21 17.94 -2.76 20.65
C ARG A 21 16.81 -1.80 20.29
N VAL A 22 17.07 -0.84 19.42
CA VAL A 22 16.04 0.10 18.92
C VAL A 22 14.91 -0.65 18.23
N TYR A 23 15.21 -1.64 17.39
CA TYR A 23 14.19 -2.44 16.70
C TYR A 23 13.34 -3.26 17.65
N ARG A 24 13.97 -3.91 18.64
CA ARG A 24 13.25 -4.67 19.68
C ARG A 24 12.35 -3.77 20.52
N GLN A 25 12.88 -2.62 20.96
CA GLN A 25 12.10 -1.66 21.74
C GLN A 25 10.91 -1.14 20.95
N PHE A 26 11.07 -0.86 19.65
CA PHE A 26 9.97 -0.48 18.78
C PHE A 26 8.90 -1.57 18.73
N ILE A 27 9.28 -2.82 18.46
CA ILE A 27 8.35 -3.96 18.36
C ILE A 27 7.56 -4.12 19.67
N GLU A 28 8.23 -4.06 20.82
CA GLU A 28 7.57 -4.18 22.13
C GLU A 28 6.58 -3.04 22.37
N ASN A 29 6.99 -1.80 22.13
CA ASN A 29 6.13 -0.62 22.32
C ASN A 29 4.92 -0.68 21.38
N PHE A 30 5.14 -1.03 20.11
CA PHE A 30 4.11 -1.13 19.10
C PHE A 30 3.11 -2.25 19.39
N CYS A 31 3.58 -3.43 19.83
CA CYS A 31 2.68 -4.48 20.29
C CYS A 31 1.84 -4.03 21.49
N ASN A 32 2.44 -3.35 22.47
CA ASN A 32 1.69 -2.82 23.60
C ASN A 32 0.67 -1.76 23.16
N GLU A 33 0.98 -0.92 22.17
CA GLU A 33 0.03 0.04 21.60
C GLU A 33 -1.16 -0.67 20.95
N ILE A 34 -0.92 -1.73 20.17
CA ILE A 34 -1.97 -2.55 19.55
C ILE A 34 -2.82 -3.24 20.63
N ASP A 35 -2.18 -3.87 21.62
CA ASP A 35 -2.86 -4.61 22.68
C ASP A 35 -3.75 -3.68 23.54
N ASN A 36 -3.31 -2.43 23.75
CA ASN A 36 -4.06 -1.41 24.50
C ASN A 36 -5.10 -0.66 23.64
N GLY A 37 -4.88 -0.57 22.33
CA GLY A 37 -5.73 0.12 21.36
C GLY A 37 -6.84 -0.75 20.76
N ALA A 38 -6.99 -1.99 21.24
CA ALA A 38 -7.89 -3.01 20.68
C ALA A 38 -9.41 -2.71 20.78
N GLN A 39 -9.84 -1.46 21.03
CA GLN A 39 -11.25 -1.16 21.30
C GLN A 39 -11.88 0.06 20.63
N GLU A 40 -11.25 0.69 19.63
CA GLU A 40 -11.95 1.77 18.90
C GLU A 40 -11.94 1.53 17.39
N ASP A 41 -13.06 0.92 16.98
CA ASP A 41 -13.72 0.95 15.67
C ASP A 41 -12.95 0.52 14.42
N ASN A 42 -13.69 -0.03 13.46
CA ASN A 42 -13.22 -0.45 12.13
C ASN A 42 -12.78 0.76 11.26
N ASP A 43 -12.18 1.78 11.86
CA ASP A 43 -11.68 2.95 11.18
C ASP A 43 -10.38 2.59 10.47
N LEU A 44 -10.35 2.83 9.17
CA LEU A 44 -9.14 2.59 8.38
C LEU A 44 -8.03 3.53 8.88
N PRO A 45 -6.79 3.02 9.07
CA PRO A 45 -5.69 3.84 9.59
C PRO A 45 -5.36 5.03 8.67
N PHE A 46 -5.70 4.90 7.40
CA PHE A 46 -5.74 5.98 6.43
C PHE A 46 -6.68 5.61 5.29
N ARG A 47 -7.09 6.62 4.54
CA ARG A 47 -7.86 6.42 3.32
C ARG A 47 -6.93 5.96 2.18
N PRO A 48 -7.21 4.83 1.50
CA PRO A 48 -6.55 4.47 0.25
C PRO A 48 -6.69 5.57 -0.80
N TYR A 49 -5.71 5.70 -1.70
CA TYR A 49 -5.78 6.68 -2.79
C TYR A 49 -6.89 6.36 -3.81
N SER A 50 -7.13 5.07 -4.04
CA SER A 50 -8.21 4.57 -4.89
C SER A 50 -9.11 3.65 -4.10
N SER A 51 -10.41 3.70 -4.35
CA SER A 51 -11.38 2.77 -3.77
C SER A 51 -11.25 1.35 -4.33
N TYR A 52 -10.61 1.22 -5.49
CA TYR A 52 -10.44 -0.04 -6.20
C TYR A 52 -9.04 -0.16 -6.76
N LEU A 53 -8.52 -1.38 -6.85
CA LEU A 53 -7.24 -1.64 -7.49
C LEU A 53 -7.33 -2.83 -8.44
N MET A 54 -6.46 -2.82 -9.44
CA MET A 54 -6.24 -3.95 -10.32
C MET A 54 -5.39 -5.01 -9.60
N PRO A 55 -5.56 -6.31 -9.90
CA PRO A 55 -4.69 -7.35 -9.35
C PRO A 55 -3.20 -7.12 -9.62
N SER A 56 -2.86 -6.48 -10.75
CA SER A 56 -1.48 -6.10 -11.09
C SER A 56 -0.90 -4.99 -10.21
N GLU A 57 -1.74 -4.21 -9.53
CA GLU A 57 -1.34 -3.10 -8.65
C GLU A 57 -1.23 -3.55 -7.17
N LEU A 58 -1.74 -4.75 -6.85
CA LEU A 58 -1.88 -5.24 -5.49
C LEU A 58 -0.56 -5.26 -4.71
N GLU A 59 0.51 -5.80 -5.28
CA GLU A 59 1.81 -5.87 -4.59
C GLU A 59 2.29 -4.47 -4.21
N GLY A 60 2.28 -3.53 -5.16
CA GLY A 60 2.75 -2.16 -4.94
C GLY A 60 1.93 -1.42 -3.89
N GLU A 61 0.60 -1.49 -3.99
CA GLU A 61 -0.31 -0.84 -3.04
C GLU A 61 -0.17 -1.44 -1.64
N CYS A 62 -0.13 -2.77 -1.50
CA CYS A 62 0.05 -3.41 -0.20
C CYS A 62 1.38 -3.01 0.45
N LEU A 63 2.49 -3.01 -0.30
CA LEU A 63 3.79 -2.59 0.23
C LEU A 63 3.78 -1.14 0.71
N GLU A 64 3.17 -0.23 -0.05
CA GLU A 64 3.08 1.18 0.35
C GLU A 64 2.14 1.38 1.53
N TRP A 65 1.02 0.64 1.61
CA TRP A 65 0.12 0.70 2.76
C TRP A 65 0.80 0.24 4.05
N ILE A 66 1.54 -0.87 4.01
CA ILE A 66 2.30 -1.37 5.16
C ILE A 66 3.35 -0.35 5.58
N ARG A 67 4.13 0.17 4.61
CA ARG A 67 5.16 1.18 4.87
C ARG A 67 4.57 2.43 5.51
N ARG A 68 3.46 2.94 4.95
CA ARG A 68 2.77 4.14 5.45
C ARG A 68 2.26 3.93 6.86
N TYR A 69 1.62 2.79 7.12
CA TYR A 69 1.12 2.42 8.45
C TYR A 69 2.26 2.40 9.47
N LEU A 70 3.34 1.66 9.19
CA LEU A 70 4.50 1.59 10.08
C LEU A 70 5.19 2.95 10.29
N SER A 71 5.21 3.80 9.26
CA SER A 71 5.77 5.15 9.35
C SER A 71 4.96 6.06 10.28
N GLN A 72 3.63 5.93 10.30
CA GLN A 72 2.76 6.69 11.21
C GLN A 72 3.06 6.37 12.68
N HIS A 73 3.50 5.15 12.96
CA HIS A 73 3.92 4.72 14.31
C HIS A 73 5.41 4.96 14.59
N ASN A 74 6.12 5.75 13.77
CA ASN A 74 7.53 6.07 13.91
C ASN A 74 8.48 4.85 13.85
N CYS A 75 8.15 3.85 13.03
CA CYS A 75 9.02 2.69 12.81
C CYS A 75 10.37 3.13 12.19
N PRO A 76 11.52 2.61 12.66
CA PRO A 76 12.81 2.88 12.04
C PRO A 76 12.86 2.40 10.58
N GLU A 77 13.38 3.22 9.65
CA GLU A 77 13.42 2.92 8.19
C GLU A 77 14.04 1.56 7.84
N GLY A 78 15.12 1.17 8.54
CA GLY A 78 15.75 -0.13 8.34
C GLY A 78 14.87 -1.31 8.77
N LEU A 79 13.98 -1.09 9.74
CA LEU A 79 12.99 -2.08 10.17
C LEU A 79 11.74 -2.06 9.29
N ILE A 80 11.30 -0.88 8.82
CA ILE A 80 10.17 -0.73 7.89
C ILE A 80 10.36 -1.64 6.69
N SER A 81 11.51 -1.58 6.03
CA SER A 81 11.77 -2.40 4.83
C SER A 81 11.66 -3.91 5.11
N GLN A 82 12.18 -4.37 6.24
CA GLN A 82 12.17 -5.78 6.65
C GLN A 82 10.75 -6.24 7.02
N LEU A 83 10.03 -5.45 7.83
CA LEU A 83 8.64 -5.73 8.19
C LEU A 83 7.74 -5.71 6.97
N THR A 84 7.88 -4.70 6.11
CA THR A 84 7.06 -4.55 4.91
C THR A 84 7.14 -5.78 4.03
N ARG A 85 8.34 -6.32 3.80
CA ARG A 85 8.50 -7.54 3.00
C ARG A 85 7.94 -8.76 3.71
N ALA A 86 8.22 -8.94 5.00
CA ALA A 86 7.75 -10.10 5.75
C ALA A 86 6.21 -10.14 5.86
N VAL A 87 5.59 -9.00 6.13
CA VAL A 87 4.13 -8.86 6.17
C VAL A 87 3.54 -9.20 4.80
N PHE A 88 4.09 -8.64 3.72
CA PHE A 88 3.58 -8.91 2.38
C PHE A 88 3.71 -10.39 1.99
N THR A 89 4.82 -11.05 2.29
CA THR A 89 4.97 -12.49 2.05
C THR A 89 3.93 -13.30 2.82
N ASN A 90 3.73 -13.02 4.12
CA ASN A 90 2.72 -13.72 4.92
C ASN A 90 1.29 -13.48 4.41
N PHE A 91 1.02 -12.29 3.90
CA PHE A 91 -0.27 -11.90 3.33
C PHE A 91 -0.51 -12.57 1.97
N ASP A 92 0.48 -12.57 1.08
CA ASP A 92 0.40 -13.18 -0.25
C ASP A 92 0.20 -14.71 -0.16
N ASP A 93 0.86 -15.34 0.82
CA ASP A 93 0.70 -16.77 1.10
C ASP A 93 -0.71 -17.13 1.64
N SER A 94 -1.39 -16.19 2.31
CA SER A 94 -2.67 -16.44 2.99
C SER A 94 -3.90 -16.00 2.20
N ILE A 95 -3.74 -15.08 1.25
CA ILE A 95 -4.87 -14.41 0.59
C ILE A 95 -5.51 -15.26 -0.51
N LYS A 96 -6.85 -15.27 -0.52
CA LYS A 96 -7.66 -15.71 -1.66
C LYS A 96 -8.26 -14.50 -2.37
N LEU A 97 -7.66 -14.10 -3.49
CA LEU A 97 -8.07 -12.94 -4.29
C LEU A 97 -9.55 -12.95 -4.67
N SER A 98 -10.15 -14.13 -4.84
CA SER A 98 -11.56 -14.31 -5.16
C SER A 98 -12.51 -13.63 -4.18
N GLU A 99 -12.13 -13.49 -2.92
CA GLU A 99 -12.97 -12.93 -1.85
C GLU A 99 -13.00 -11.39 -1.84
N TYR A 100 -12.18 -10.74 -2.68
CA TYR A 100 -12.01 -9.29 -2.72
C TYR A 100 -12.44 -8.68 -4.05
N TYR A 101 -12.85 -9.49 -5.03
CA TYR A 101 -13.42 -8.96 -6.25
C TYR A 101 -14.75 -8.27 -5.96
N VAL A 102 -14.89 -7.09 -6.52
CA VAL A 102 -16.14 -6.33 -6.44
C VAL A 102 -17.07 -6.88 -7.49
N GLU A 103 -18.16 -7.50 -7.05
CA GLU A 103 -19.25 -7.86 -7.94
C GLU A 103 -19.80 -6.58 -8.57
N VAL A 104 -19.65 -6.45 -9.89
CA VAL A 104 -20.27 -5.36 -10.65
C VAL A 104 -21.77 -5.66 -10.62
N LEU A 105 -22.48 -5.16 -9.61
CA LEU A 105 -23.93 -5.11 -9.64
C LEU A 105 -24.31 -4.23 -10.83
N ASP A 106 -24.83 -4.86 -11.88
CA ASP A 106 -25.44 -4.20 -13.02
C ASP A 106 -26.42 -3.15 -12.52
N ARG A 107 -26.03 -1.88 -12.62
CA ARG A 107 -26.89 -0.74 -12.32
C ARG A 107 -27.85 -0.52 -13.50
N GLY A 108 -28.52 -1.58 -13.93
CA GLY A 108 -29.66 -1.54 -14.82
C GLY A 108 -30.93 -1.29 -14.00
N SER A 109 -31.63 -0.21 -14.34
CA SER A 109 -33.00 0.16 -13.89
C SER A 109 -33.11 1.14 -12.73
N ASN A 110 -33.14 2.44 -13.07
CA ASN A 110 -34.29 3.28 -12.71
C ASN A 110 -34.31 4.58 -13.53
N ASN A 111 -34.41 4.48 -14.86
CA ASN A 111 -35.06 5.53 -15.62
C ASN A 111 -36.57 5.28 -15.52
N LYS A 112 -37.18 5.81 -14.45
CA LYS A 112 -38.63 5.95 -14.39
C LYS A 112 -39.01 7.09 -15.34
N SER A 113 -39.18 6.72 -16.60
CA SER A 113 -39.79 7.57 -17.62
C SER A 113 -41.22 7.89 -17.20
N ASN A 114 -41.44 9.10 -16.67
CA ASN A 114 -42.74 9.74 -16.78
C ASN A 114 -42.88 10.18 -18.24
N LYS A 115 -43.61 9.41 -19.03
CA LYS A 115 -44.01 9.77 -20.39
C LYS A 115 -45.52 9.95 -20.37
N ASP A 116 -45.94 11.21 -20.20
CA ASP A 116 -47.29 11.65 -20.51
C ASP A 116 -47.33 11.96 -22.03
N ASP A 117 -48.13 11.14 -22.71
CA ASP A 117 -49.04 11.42 -23.83
C ASP A 117 -48.67 12.33 -25.03
N ASN A 118 -48.90 11.72 -26.20
CA ASN A 118 -49.35 12.26 -27.51
C ASN A 118 -48.31 12.83 -28.49
N ILE A 119 -48.13 12.14 -29.62
CA ILE A 119 -48.68 12.50 -30.94
C ILE A 119 -48.14 11.50 -32.00
N ASP A 120 -49.06 11.04 -32.84
CA ASP A 120 -48.84 10.18 -34.01
C ASP A 120 -47.86 10.78 -35.02
N ASP A 121 -46.87 10.00 -35.49
CA ASP A 121 -46.42 10.12 -36.88
C ASP A 121 -45.77 8.82 -37.38
N ASP A 122 -46.14 8.52 -38.61
CA ASP A 122 -45.87 7.33 -39.41
C ASP A 122 -44.48 7.44 -40.07
N SER A 123 -43.66 6.38 -40.00
CA SER A 123 -42.88 5.88 -41.13
C SER A 123 -41.88 4.81 -40.71
N SER A 124 -42.02 3.66 -41.35
CA SER A 124 -41.12 2.51 -41.31
C SER A 124 -39.85 2.74 -42.13
N HIS A 125 -38.68 2.43 -41.55
CA HIS A 125 -37.61 1.77 -42.30
C HIS A 125 -36.63 1.04 -41.38
N SER A 126 -36.54 -0.27 -41.59
CA SER A 126 -35.50 -1.13 -41.04
C SER A 126 -34.17 -0.90 -41.76
N SER A 127 -33.09 -0.80 -41.00
CA SER A 127 -31.80 -1.41 -41.37
C SER A 127 -30.97 -1.61 -40.11
N SER A 128 -30.97 -2.87 -39.69
CA SER A 128 -29.85 -3.63 -39.11
C SER A 128 -28.55 -2.84 -38.98
N VAL A 129 -28.30 -2.35 -37.77
CA VAL A 129 -26.95 -2.13 -37.27
C VAL A 129 -26.68 -3.31 -36.35
N ASP A 130 -25.92 -4.29 -36.84
CA ASP A 130 -25.32 -5.34 -36.01
C ASP A 130 -24.36 -4.68 -35.03
N GLY A 131 -24.91 -4.20 -33.92
CA GLY A 131 -24.18 -3.74 -32.77
C GLY A 131 -23.71 -4.94 -31.98
N ASP A 132 -22.59 -5.51 -32.39
CA ASP A 132 -21.80 -6.41 -31.55
C ASP A 132 -21.16 -5.58 -30.41
N GLN A 133 -22.02 -5.08 -29.50
CA GLN A 133 -21.57 -4.57 -28.22
C GLN A 133 -21.30 -5.79 -27.35
N ILE A 134 -20.08 -6.30 -27.47
CA ILE A 134 -19.45 -7.06 -26.41
C ILE A 134 -19.53 -6.16 -25.18
N GLU A 135 -20.44 -6.46 -24.26
CA GLU A 135 -20.48 -5.87 -22.92
C GLU A 135 -19.09 -6.13 -22.32
N GLN A 136 -18.25 -5.09 -22.33
CA GLN A 136 -16.95 -5.13 -21.71
C GLN A 136 -17.21 -5.25 -20.20
N ALA A 137 -17.25 -6.49 -19.72
CA ALA A 137 -16.93 -6.81 -18.34
C ALA A 137 -15.61 -6.08 -18.06
N GLY A 138 -15.71 -4.96 -17.34
CA GLY A 138 -14.55 -4.14 -17.01
C GLY A 138 -13.48 -5.03 -16.38
N PRO A 139 -12.21 -4.66 -16.51
CA PRO A 139 -11.13 -5.51 -16.00
C PRO A 139 -11.34 -5.73 -14.49
N PRO A 140 -11.02 -6.93 -13.97
CA PRO A 140 -11.45 -7.34 -12.64
C PRO A 140 -10.88 -6.40 -11.57
N LYS A 141 -11.74 -5.88 -10.69
CA LYS A 141 -11.38 -4.87 -9.68
C LYS A 141 -11.49 -5.45 -8.28
N LEU A 142 -10.50 -5.14 -7.44
CA LEU A 142 -10.47 -5.52 -6.03
C LEU A 142 -10.90 -4.35 -5.15
N ASP A 143 -11.54 -4.65 -4.02
CA ASP A 143 -11.91 -3.66 -3.00
C ASP A 143 -10.69 -3.25 -2.17
N ALA A 144 -10.25 -2.00 -2.33
CA ALA A 144 -9.07 -1.49 -1.65
C ALA A 144 -9.26 -1.31 -0.13
N PHE A 145 -10.46 -0.99 0.33
CA PHE A 145 -10.73 -0.76 1.74
C PHE A 145 -10.72 -2.08 2.51
N LYS A 146 -11.36 -3.10 1.95
CA LYS A 146 -11.38 -4.45 2.53
C LYS A 146 -9.96 -5.04 2.58
N LEU A 147 -9.18 -4.85 1.51
CA LEU A 147 -7.79 -5.30 1.47
C LEU A 147 -6.92 -4.56 2.47
N LEU A 148 -7.03 -3.23 2.58
CA LEU A 148 -6.24 -2.44 3.52
C LEU A 148 -6.45 -2.89 4.97
N LEU A 149 -7.69 -3.09 5.40
CA LEU A 149 -7.99 -3.61 6.74
C LEU A 149 -7.28 -4.95 7.00
N HIS A 150 -7.34 -5.86 6.02
CA HIS A 150 -6.74 -7.17 6.16
C HIS A 150 -5.21 -7.14 6.16
N VAL A 151 -4.61 -6.27 5.35
CA VAL A 151 -3.16 -6.00 5.34
C VAL A 151 -2.71 -5.46 6.70
N VAL A 152 -3.45 -4.54 7.29
CA VAL A 152 -3.14 -3.97 8.63
C VAL A 152 -3.24 -5.05 9.70
N SER A 153 -4.25 -5.91 9.66
CA SER A 153 -4.31 -7.07 10.55
C SER A 153 -3.08 -7.97 10.40
N HIS A 154 -2.58 -8.19 9.17
CA HIS A 154 -1.34 -8.93 8.93
C HIS A 154 -0.09 -8.24 9.45
N VAL A 155 -0.06 -6.90 9.47
CA VAL A 155 1.01 -6.15 10.17
C VAL A 155 1.00 -6.51 11.65
N HIS A 156 -0.16 -6.46 12.29
CA HIS A 156 -0.27 -6.76 13.73
C HIS A 156 0.17 -8.18 14.06
N THR A 157 -0.30 -9.18 13.30
CA THR A 157 0.06 -10.58 13.53
C THR A 157 1.56 -10.83 13.29
N THR A 158 2.13 -10.22 12.24
CA THR A 158 3.56 -10.36 11.94
C THR A 158 4.41 -9.73 13.05
N VAL A 159 4.08 -8.52 13.50
CA VAL A 159 4.85 -7.87 14.57
C VAL A 159 4.71 -8.63 15.90
N GLN A 160 3.54 -9.16 16.22
CA GLN A 160 3.34 -10.04 17.39
C GLN A 160 4.18 -11.32 17.30
N SER A 161 4.27 -11.94 16.11
CA SER A 161 5.14 -13.10 15.90
C SER A 161 6.61 -12.74 16.13
N TRP A 162 7.05 -11.56 15.66
CA TRP A 162 8.42 -11.08 15.82
C TRP A 162 8.75 -10.67 17.26
N ARG A 163 7.74 -10.27 18.06
CA ARG A 163 7.90 -10.09 19.51
C ARG A 163 8.31 -11.39 20.20
N SER A 164 7.72 -12.51 19.78
CA SER A 164 7.99 -13.83 20.36
C SER A 164 9.24 -14.51 19.78
N ALA A 165 9.44 -14.39 18.48
CA ALA A 165 10.53 -15.01 17.73
C ALA A 165 11.12 -14.01 16.71
N PRO A 166 11.97 -13.06 17.16
CA PRO A 166 12.48 -12.01 16.30
C PRO A 166 13.47 -12.58 15.28
N PRO A 167 13.36 -12.19 13.99
CA PRO A 167 14.32 -12.60 12.98
C PRO A 167 15.69 -11.94 13.21
N ALA A 168 16.70 -12.43 12.49
CA ALA A 168 17.98 -11.75 12.41
C ALA A 168 17.80 -10.43 11.64
N PHE A 169 17.78 -9.31 12.37
CA PHE A 169 17.68 -7.99 11.75
C PHE A 169 18.91 -7.70 10.89
N THR A 170 18.68 -7.49 9.61
CA THR A 170 19.71 -7.00 8.70
C THR A 170 19.94 -5.52 8.96
N CYS A 171 21.19 -5.14 9.19
CA CYS A 171 21.60 -3.74 9.18
C CYS A 171 22.18 -3.48 7.79
N ASN A 172 21.39 -2.88 6.90
CA ASN A 172 21.94 -2.38 5.65
C ASN A 172 22.88 -1.22 5.99
N PRO A 173 24.18 -1.28 5.66
CA PRO A 173 25.07 -0.16 5.92
C PRO A 173 24.55 1.05 5.13
N THR A 174 24.08 2.07 5.85
CA THR A 174 23.47 3.29 5.31
C THR A 174 24.46 4.18 4.54
N THR A 175 25.69 3.72 4.35
CA THR A 175 26.66 4.39 3.51
C THR A 175 27.35 3.36 2.62
N LEU A 176 26.91 3.25 1.37
CA LEU A 176 27.89 3.01 0.31
C LEU A 176 28.82 4.22 0.36
N ARG A 177 30.02 4.01 0.92
CA ARG A 177 31.06 5.02 0.98
C ARG A 177 31.55 5.25 -0.46
N VAL A 178 30.73 5.89 -1.29
CA VAL A 178 31.16 6.37 -2.60
C VAL A 178 32.19 7.45 -2.33
N CYS A 179 33.46 7.06 -2.42
CA CYS A 179 34.57 7.98 -2.42
C CYS A 179 34.36 8.92 -3.61
N SER A 180 33.92 10.16 -3.35
CA SER A 180 33.89 11.25 -4.33
C SER A 180 35.25 11.50 -4.98
N HIS A 181 36.33 10.94 -4.42
CA HIS A 181 37.67 10.91 -5.01
C HIS A 181 37.82 10.03 -6.26
N ALA A 182 36.89 9.12 -6.57
CA ALA A 182 36.97 8.30 -7.79
C ALA A 182 36.60 9.07 -9.07
N ILE A 183 35.91 10.22 -8.95
CA ILE A 183 35.50 11.06 -10.08
C ILE A 183 36.51 12.21 -10.26
N LYS A 184 37.79 11.88 -10.46
CA LYS A 184 38.79 12.91 -10.79
C LYS A 184 39.79 12.50 -11.86
N ASN A 185 39.52 11.45 -12.63
CA ASN A 185 40.49 10.95 -13.60
C ASN A 185 39.92 10.46 -14.95
N THR A 186 38.98 11.19 -15.55
CA THR A 186 38.58 10.98 -16.96
C THR A 186 38.82 12.20 -17.86
N ARG A 187 39.50 13.25 -17.37
CA ARG A 187 39.81 14.45 -18.15
C ARG A 187 41.32 14.60 -18.41
N ARG A 188 41.85 13.80 -19.35
CA ARG A 188 43.10 13.95 -20.15
C ARG A 188 43.34 12.58 -20.82
N LYS A 189 43.49 12.41 -22.13
CA LYS A 189 44.10 13.25 -23.17
C LYS A 189 43.38 13.04 -24.51
N MET A 190 43.06 14.13 -25.19
CA MET A 190 42.90 14.22 -26.66
C MET A 190 43.53 15.55 -27.03
N GLU A 191 44.86 15.59 -26.99
CA GLU A 191 45.72 16.58 -27.65
C GLU A 191 46.75 15.79 -28.46
#